data_AF-A0A2M8NMZ9-F1
#
_entry.id   AF-A0A2M8NMZ9-F1
#
_cell.length_a   1.000
_cell.length_b   1.000
_cell.length_c   1.000
_cell.angle_alpha   90.00
_cell.angle_beta   90.00
_cell.angle_gamma   90.00
#
_symmetry.space_group_name_H-M   'P 1'
#
loop_
_entity.id
_entity.type
_entity.pdbx_description
1 polymer ?
#
loop_
_entity_poly.entity_id
_entity_poly.type
_entity_poly.pdbx_seq_one_letter_code
_entity_poly.pdbx_strand_id
1 'polypeptide(L)'
;FTPDTFEFLKLVTGRVAVAVDNARLYKIAQDRYEELQVLYNQVSALEQLKTDMIRVAAHDLRNPASVIIGYVELVRRVLGKDIDTRALGYLDMIEKAIRRIEKITNDILSLERIENSNIEKAKVFDLNKTVHEAFYEHSQQ
;
A
#
# COMPACT_ATOMS: atom_id res chain seq x y z
N PHE A 1 9.19 25.61 67.67
CA PHE A 1 9.24 25.77 66.21
C PHE A 1 9.08 27.25 65.90
N THR A 2 10.04 27.87 65.21
CA THR A 2 9.94 29.28 64.79
C THR A 2 9.12 29.38 63.49
N PRO A 3 8.40 30.50 63.27
CA PRO A 3 7.61 30.72 62.05
C PRO A 3 8.41 30.49 60.75
N ASP A 4 9.68 30.89 60.72
CA ASP A 4 10.56 30.77 59.54
C ASP A 4 10.84 29.30 59.16
N THR A 5 10.94 28.41 60.15
CA THR A 5 11.16 26.97 59.90
C THR A 5 9.93 26.35 59.23
N PHE A 6 8.73 26.81 59.59
CA PHE A 6 7.48 26.31 59.02
C PHE A 6 7.27 26.77 57.57
N GLU A 7 7.58 28.03 57.25
CA GLU A 7 7.53 28.54 55.88
C GLU A 7 8.58 27.89 54.97
N PHE A 8 9.80 27.66 55.48
CA PHE A 8 10.81 26.89 54.76
C PHE A 8 10.34 25.45 54.48
N LEU A 9 9.75 24.78 55.47
CA LEU A 9 9.25 23.41 55.30
C LEU A 9 8.15 23.32 54.25
N LYS A 10 7.21 24.29 54.21
CA LYS A 10 6.18 24.38 53.16
C LYS A 10 6.79 24.53 51.77
N LEU A 11 7.79 25.40 51.61
CA LEU A 11 8.45 25.64 50.33
C LEU A 11 9.16 24.38 49.83
N VAL A 12 9.91 23.70 50.70
CA VAL A 12 10.60 22.45 50.36
C VAL A 12 9.60 21.36 50.03
N THR A 13 8.56 21.18 50.84
CA THR A 13 7.53 20.15 50.62
C THR A 13 6.80 20.37 49.30
N GLY A 14 6.47 21.61 48.95
CA GLY A 14 5.85 21.94 47.66
C GLY A 14 6.73 21.60 46.47
N ARG A 15 8.04 21.92 46.53
CA ARG A 15 8.98 21.57 45.45
C ARG A 15 9.22 20.07 45.34
N VAL A 16 9.31 19.36 46.47
CA VAL A 16 9.47 17.90 46.48
C VAL A 16 8.22 17.22 45.91
N ALA A 17 7.02 17.67 46.28
CA ALA A 17 5.78 17.14 45.72
C ALA A 17 5.73 17.27 44.19
N VAL A 18 6.04 18.47 43.66
CA VAL A 18 6.11 18.70 42.21
C VAL A 18 7.20 17.85 41.55
N ALA A 19 8.38 17.70 42.15
CA ALA A 19 9.44 16.88 41.60
C ALA A 19 9.05 15.39 41.53
N VAL A 20 8.36 14.88 42.55
CA VAL A 20 7.84 13.50 42.59
C VAL A 20 6.75 13.30 41.53
N ASP A 21 5.81 14.25 41.39
CA ASP A 21 4.78 14.19 40.36
C ASP A 21 5.39 14.25 38.95
N ASN A 22 6.36 15.12 38.72
CA ASN A 22 7.09 15.19 37.45
C ASN A 22 7.81 13.87 37.13
N ALA A 23 8.53 13.29 38.09
CA ALA A 23 9.21 12.01 37.89
C ALA A 23 8.22 10.89 37.55
N ARG A 24 7.05 10.87 38.21
CA ARG A 24 5.97 9.91 37.92
C ARG A 24 5.40 10.14 36.51
N LEU A 25 5.15 11.38 36.13
CA LEU A 25 4.65 11.72 34.78
C LEU A 25 5.64 11.32 33.69
N TYR A 26 6.94 11.57 33.90
CA TYR A 26 7.99 11.12 32.97
C TYR A 26 8.01 9.61 32.83
N LYS A 27 7.88 8.87 33.95
CA LYS A 27 7.86 7.41 33.90
C LYS A 27 6.64 6.88 33.12
N ILE A 28 5.46 7.43 33.36
CA ILE A 28 4.24 7.07 32.60
C ILE A 28 4.41 7.39 31.11
N ALA A 29 4.94 8.56 30.78
CA ALA A 29 5.16 8.94 29.39
C ALA A 29 6.13 7.99 28.68
N GLN A 30 7.21 7.59 29.37
CA GLN A 30 8.16 6.61 28.85
C GLN A 30 7.50 5.24 28.62
N ASP A 31 6.76 4.72 29.61
CA ASP A 31 6.09 3.42 29.49
C ASP A 31 5.08 3.41 28.33
N ARG A 32 4.34 4.52 28.15
CA ARG A 32 3.43 4.69 27.00
C ARG A 32 4.15 4.79 25.67
N TYR A 33 5.31 5.41 25.64
CA TYR A 33 6.12 5.50 24.42
C TYR A 33 6.61 4.11 23.99
N GLU A 34 7.07 3.29 24.95
CA GLU A 34 7.48 1.91 24.69
C GLU A 34 6.29 1.05 24.18
N GLU A 35 5.12 1.19 24.81
CA GLU A 35 3.89 0.52 24.37
C GLU A 35 3.49 0.94 22.93
N LEU A 36 3.58 2.23 22.63
CA LEU A 36 3.26 2.77 21.30
C LEU A 36 4.24 2.25 20.25
N GLN A 37 5.54 2.16 20.56
CA GLN A 37 6.53 1.58 19.65
C GLN A 37 6.24 0.11 19.35
N VAL A 38 5.88 -0.68 20.37
CA VAL A 38 5.50 -2.08 20.17
C VAL A 38 4.28 -2.19 19.26
N LEU A 39 3.24 -1.41 19.52
CA LEU A 39 2.02 -1.41 18.70
C LEU A 39 2.31 -0.95 17.27
N TYR A 40 3.11 0.10 17.10
CA TYR A 40 3.51 0.58 15.78
C TYR A 40 4.23 -0.49 14.97
N ASN A 41 5.18 -1.20 15.59
CA ASN A 41 5.90 -2.29 14.92
C ASN A 41 4.96 -3.44 14.52
N GLN A 42 3.97 -3.76 15.36
CA GLN A 42 2.96 -4.78 15.04
C GLN A 42 2.09 -4.36 13.85
N VAL A 43 1.60 -3.12 13.85
CA VAL A 43 0.79 -2.57 12.75
C VAL A 43 1.61 -2.56 11.46
N SER A 44 2.85 -2.08 11.51
CA SER A 44 3.74 -2.04 10.34
C SER A 44 4.01 -3.44 9.78
N ALA A 45 4.22 -4.43 10.64
CA ALA A 45 4.37 -5.83 10.20
C ALA A 45 3.11 -6.39 9.54
N LEU A 46 1.92 -6.04 10.05
CA LEU A 46 0.64 -6.43 9.45
C LEU A 46 0.39 -5.75 8.11
N GLU A 47 0.73 -4.46 7.98
CA GLU A 47 0.66 -3.73 6.71
C GLU A 47 1.57 -4.37 5.65
N GLN A 48 2.81 -4.70 6.02
CA GLN A 48 3.74 -5.38 5.12
C GLN A 48 3.19 -6.75 4.68
N LEU A 49 2.64 -7.54 5.62
CA LEU A 49 2.03 -8.83 5.31
C LEU A 49 0.84 -8.67 4.35
N LYS A 50 -0.04 -7.68 4.59
CA LYS A 50 -1.16 -7.37 3.70
C LYS A 50 -0.66 -7.08 2.28
N THR A 51 0.34 -6.21 2.14
CA THR A 51 0.91 -5.87 0.83
C THR A 51 1.51 -7.08 0.12
N ASP A 52 2.24 -7.93 0.83
CA ASP A 52 2.85 -9.14 0.24
C ASP A 52 1.79 -10.16 -0.19
N MET A 53 0.74 -10.36 0.61
CA MET A 53 -0.39 -11.22 0.23
C MET A 53 -1.08 -10.74 -1.04
N ILE A 54 -1.32 -9.43 -1.16
CA ILE A 54 -1.95 -8.84 -2.36
C ILE A 54 -1.06 -9.04 -3.59
N ARG A 55 0.26 -8.86 -3.45
CA ARG A 55 1.22 -9.08 -4.56
C ARG A 55 1.22 -10.52 -5.04
N VAL A 56 1.25 -11.48 -4.12
CA VAL A 56 1.20 -12.92 -4.45
C VAL A 56 -0.12 -13.26 -5.12
N ALA A 57 -1.26 -12.88 -4.55
CA ALA A 57 -2.56 -13.14 -5.13
C ALA A 57 -2.69 -12.57 -6.56
N ALA A 58 -2.18 -11.36 -6.78
CA ALA A 58 -2.20 -10.72 -8.09
C ALA A 58 -1.34 -11.47 -9.13
N HIS A 59 -0.17 -11.96 -8.74
CA HIS A 59 0.67 -12.79 -9.60
C HIS A 59 -0.03 -14.11 -9.95
N ASP A 60 -0.60 -14.77 -8.93
CA ASP A 60 -1.25 -16.08 -9.09
C ASP A 60 -2.56 -16.00 -9.88
N LEU A 61 -3.22 -14.84 -9.92
CA LEU A 61 -4.36 -14.58 -10.80
C LEU A 61 -3.95 -14.27 -12.24
N ARG A 62 -2.81 -13.60 -12.46
CA ARG A 62 -2.32 -13.27 -13.80
C ARG A 62 -1.93 -14.52 -14.59
N ASN A 63 -1.30 -15.50 -13.95
CA ASN A 63 -0.89 -16.75 -14.60
C ASN A 63 -2.05 -17.51 -15.30
N PRO A 64 -3.13 -17.91 -14.61
CA PRO A 64 -4.25 -18.59 -15.24
C PRO A 64 -4.98 -17.69 -16.25
N ALA A 65 -5.05 -16.38 -16.01
CA ALA A 65 -5.61 -15.43 -16.97
C ALA A 65 -4.85 -15.46 -18.31
N SER A 66 -3.51 -15.37 -18.27
CA SER A 66 -2.67 -15.44 -19.48
C SER A 66 -2.79 -16.78 -20.20
N VAL A 67 -2.89 -17.89 -19.46
CA VAL A 67 -3.13 -19.23 -20.03
C VAL A 67 -4.48 -19.29 -20.75
N ILE A 68 -5.55 -18.76 -20.15
CA ILE A 68 -6.89 -18.75 -20.77
C ILE A 68 -6.89 -17.89 -22.03
N ILE A 69 -6.27 -16.71 -22.02
CA ILE A 69 -6.13 -15.87 -23.22
C ILE A 69 -5.38 -16.64 -24.32
N GLY A 70 -4.26 -17.29 -23.99
CA GLY A 70 -3.50 -18.08 -24.96
C GLY A 70 -4.31 -19.21 -25.59
N TYR A 71 -5.16 -19.89 -24.80
CA TYR A 71 -6.08 -20.91 -25.36
C TYR A 71 -7.18 -20.30 -26.22
N VAL A 72 -7.75 -19.15 -25.84
CA VAL A 72 -8.75 -18.43 -26.66
C VAL A 72 -8.14 -18.05 -28.01
N GLU A 73 -6.91 -17.54 -28.03
CA GLU A 73 -6.17 -17.19 -29.25
C GLU A 73 -5.86 -18.43 -30.09
N LEU A 74 -5.44 -19.54 -29.46
CA LEU A 74 -5.18 -20.81 -30.14
C LEU A 74 -6.46 -21.34 -30.83
N VAL A 75 -7.59 -21.36 -30.12
CA VAL A 75 -8.87 -21.83 -30.67
C VAL A 75 -9.29 -20.99 -31.87
N ARG A 76 -9.19 -19.66 -31.77
CA ARG A 76 -9.44 -18.75 -32.91
C ARG A 76 -8.51 -19.03 -34.08
N ARG A 77 -7.25 -19.33 -33.83
CA ARG A 77 -6.25 -19.61 -34.87
C ARG A 77 -6.47 -20.96 -35.56
N VAL A 78 -6.80 -21.99 -34.78
CA VAL A 78 -7.00 -23.36 -35.28
C VAL A 78 -8.30 -23.49 -36.07
N LEU A 79 -9.40 -22.91 -35.56
CA LEU A 79 -10.71 -23.01 -36.20
C LEU A 79 -10.91 -21.94 -37.28
N GLY A 80 -10.27 -20.77 -37.18
CA GLY A 80 -10.30 -19.74 -38.20
C GLY A 80 -11.72 -19.39 -38.66
N LYS A 81 -12.03 -19.68 -39.93
CA LYS A 81 -13.35 -19.44 -40.54
C LYS A 81 -14.38 -20.55 -40.26
N ASP A 82 -13.93 -21.71 -39.80
CA ASP A 82 -14.79 -22.88 -39.51
C ASP A 82 -15.38 -22.82 -38.10
N ILE A 83 -15.10 -21.76 -37.36
CA ILE A 83 -15.63 -21.55 -36.02
C ILE A 83 -17.11 -21.17 -36.07
N ASP A 84 -17.94 -21.88 -35.31
CA ASP A 84 -19.36 -21.56 -35.18
C ASP A 84 -19.56 -20.16 -34.56
N THR A 85 -20.54 -19.42 -35.04
CA THR A 85 -20.80 -18.03 -34.61
C THR A 85 -21.12 -17.93 -33.12
N ARG A 86 -21.77 -18.95 -32.52
CA ARG A 86 -22.03 -18.97 -31.08
C ARG A 86 -20.76 -19.25 -30.30
N ALA A 87 -19.90 -20.16 -30.79
CA ALA A 87 -18.59 -20.41 -30.20
C ALA A 87 -17.71 -19.14 -30.18
N LEU A 88 -17.73 -18.37 -31.27
CA LEU A 88 -17.02 -17.09 -31.33
C LEU A 88 -17.55 -16.09 -30.29
N GLY A 89 -18.87 -16.00 -30.11
CA GLY A 89 -19.49 -15.19 -29.07
C GLY A 89 -19.11 -15.62 -27.64
N TYR A 90 -18.97 -16.93 -27.37
CA TYR A 90 -18.48 -17.41 -26.07
C TYR A 90 -17.01 -17.04 -25.82
N LEU A 91 -16.15 -17.17 -26.84
CA LEU A 91 -14.74 -16.79 -26.74
C LEU A 91 -14.59 -15.29 -26.46
N ASP A 92 -15.40 -14.44 -27.11
CA ASP A 92 -15.42 -13.00 -26.85
C ASP A 92 -15.82 -12.69 -25.39
N MET A 93 -16.78 -13.42 -24.83
CA MET A 93 -17.18 -13.25 -23.43
C MET A 93 -16.09 -13.70 -22.46
N ILE A 94 -15.42 -14.81 -22.74
CA ILE A 94 -14.28 -15.29 -21.94
C ILE A 94 -13.15 -14.26 -21.97
N GLU A 95 -12.79 -13.76 -23.16
CA GLU A 95 -11.73 -12.75 -23.30
C GLU A 95 -12.08 -11.48 -22.49
N LYS A 96 -13.32 -10.98 -22.59
CA LYS A 96 -13.78 -9.82 -21.81
C LYS A 96 -13.69 -10.07 -20.30
N ALA A 97 -14.07 -11.26 -19.84
CA ALA A 97 -14.01 -11.61 -18.43
C ALA A 97 -12.56 -11.65 -17.92
N ILE A 98 -11.64 -12.24 -18.69
CA ILE A 98 -10.23 -12.29 -18.31
C ILE A 98 -9.60 -10.90 -18.30
N ARG A 99 -9.81 -10.08 -19.34
CA ARG A 99 -9.32 -8.69 -19.37
C ARG A 99 -9.82 -7.88 -18.18
N ARG A 100 -11.06 -8.13 -17.72
CA ARG A 100 -11.60 -7.50 -16.51
C ARG A 100 -10.84 -7.95 -15.26
N ILE A 101 -10.50 -9.23 -15.15
CA ILE A 101 -9.68 -9.76 -14.03
C ILE A 101 -8.29 -9.13 -14.03
N GLU A 102 -7.64 -9.05 -15.19
CA GLU A 102 -6.33 -8.40 -15.32
C GLU A 102 -6.38 -6.93 -14.90
N LYS A 103 -7.41 -6.20 -15.34
CA LYS A 103 -7.62 -4.80 -14.95
C LYS A 103 -7.77 -4.65 -13.43
N ILE A 104 -8.68 -5.42 -12.81
CA ILE A 104 -8.90 -5.36 -11.35
C ILE A 104 -7.60 -5.69 -10.60
N THR A 105 -6.87 -6.69 -11.07
CA THR A 105 -5.60 -7.11 -10.47
C THR A 105 -4.55 -5.99 -10.54
N ASN A 106 -4.44 -5.33 -11.70
CA ASN A 106 -3.51 -4.21 -11.88
C ASN A 106 -3.93 -2.97 -11.09
N ASP A 107 -5.23 -2.70 -10.98
CA ASP A 107 -5.78 -1.58 -10.21
C ASP A 107 -5.45 -1.77 -8.71
N ILE A 108 -5.66 -2.98 -8.17
CA ILE A 108 -5.32 -3.31 -6.77
C ILE A 108 -3.82 -3.12 -6.51
N LEU A 109 -2.96 -3.63 -7.40
CA LEU A 109 -1.51 -3.44 -7.28
C LEU A 109 -1.09 -1.97 -7.36
N SER A 110 -1.77 -1.17 -8.18
CA SER A 110 -1.49 0.25 -8.34
C SER A 110 -1.89 1.03 -7.09
N LEU A 111 -3.02 0.71 -6.49
CA LEU A 111 -3.44 1.27 -5.20
C LEU A 111 -2.43 0.97 -4.09
N GLU A 112 -1.98 -0.28 -3.97
CA GLU A 112 -0.94 -0.65 -3.00
C GLU A 112 0.38 0.10 -3.23
N ARG A 113 0.76 0.37 -4.49
CA ARG A 113 1.95 1.20 -4.79
C ARG A 113 1.76 2.66 -4.36
N ILE A 114 0.56 3.21 -4.52
CA ILE A 114 0.25 4.59 -4.12
C ILE A 114 0.25 4.71 -2.60
N GLU A 115 -0.41 3.79 -1.88
CA GLU A 115 -0.44 3.76 -0.41
C GLU A 115 0.97 3.64 0.18
N ASN A 116 1.84 2.83 -0.43
CA ASN A 116 3.23 2.66 0.00
C ASN A 116 4.20 3.72 -0.57
N SER A 117 3.76 4.56 -1.51
CA SER A 117 4.59 5.64 -2.02
C SER A 117 4.56 6.81 -1.05
N ASN A 118 5.69 7.07 -0.41
CA ASN A 118 5.96 8.44 0.02
C ASN A 118 5.86 9.29 -1.24
N ILE A 119 5.01 10.31 -1.24
CA ILE A 119 4.94 11.29 -2.32
C ILE A 119 6.32 11.92 -2.42
N GLU A 120 7.20 11.35 -3.25
CA GLU A 120 8.44 12.00 -3.61
C GLU A 120 8.07 13.35 -4.20
N LYS A 121 8.77 14.41 -3.77
CA LYS A 121 8.57 15.75 -4.32
C LYS A 121 8.55 15.64 -5.84
N ALA A 122 7.43 16.01 -6.46
CA ALA A 122 7.29 15.97 -7.91
C ALA A 122 8.50 16.67 -8.55
N LYS A 123 9.27 15.91 -9.34
CA LYS A 123 10.39 16.49 -10.09
C LYS A 123 9.79 17.32 -11.22
N VAL A 124 10.32 18.52 -11.43
CA VAL A 124 9.98 19.30 -12.62
C VAL A 124 10.41 18.50 -13.85
N PHE A 125 9.48 18.22 -14.75
CA PHE A 125 9.74 17.52 -16.00
C PHE A 125 9.16 18.30 -17.18
N ASP A 126 9.78 18.17 -18.35
CA ASP A 126 9.34 18.81 -19.58
C ASP A 126 8.27 17.96 -20.26
N LEU A 127 7.02 18.43 -20.20
CA LEU A 127 5.88 17.74 -20.78
C LEU A 127 6.03 17.57 -22.31
N ASN A 128 6.60 18.54 -23.03
CA ASN A 128 6.77 18.44 -24.48
C ASN A 128 7.75 17.32 -24.83
N LYS A 129 8.83 17.19 -24.05
CA LYS A 129 9.81 16.11 -24.22
C LYS A 129 9.17 14.75 -23.96
N THR A 130 8.43 14.59 -22.85
CA THR A 130 7.74 13.32 -22.53
C THR A 130 6.72 12.92 -23.60
N VAL A 131 5.95 13.89 -24.10
CA VAL A 131 4.96 13.62 -25.16
C VAL A 131 5.64 13.23 -26.47
N HIS A 132 6.76 13.87 -26.83
CA HIS A 132 7.54 13.49 -28.01
C HIS A 132 8.10 12.07 -27.88
N GLU A 133 8.73 11.74 -26.74
CA GLU A 133 9.29 10.41 -26.48
C GLU A 133 8.21 9.32 -26.60
N ALA A 134 7.05 9.50 -25.95
CA ALA A 134 5.95 8.55 -26.01
C ALA A 134 5.37 8.37 -27.45
N PHE A 135 5.30 9.46 -28.21
CA PHE A 135 4.83 9.42 -29.60
C PHE A 135 5.81 8.67 -30.53
N TYR A 136 7.12 8.83 -30.32
CA TYR A 136 8.12 8.11 -31.11
C TYR A 136 8.17 6.61 -30.79
N GLU A 137 7.98 6.22 -29.53
CA GLU A 137 7.90 4.80 -29.16
C GLU A 137 6.70 4.06 -29.80
N HIS A 138 5.55 4.74 -29.95
CA HIS A 138 4.34 4.13 -30.51
C HIS A 138 4.20 4.29 -32.03
N SER A 139 5.04 5.08 -32.68
CA SER A 139 5.06 5.23 -34.15
C SER A 139 6.05 4.29 -34.85
N GLN A 140 6.79 3.47 -34.09
CA GLN A 140 7.75 2.46 -34.57
C GLN A 140 7.28 1.01 -34.35
N GLN A 141 6.03 0.79 -33.88
CA GLN A 141 5.34 -0.50 -33.86
C GLN A 141 4.19 -0.50 -34.86
#